data_AF-E9DR20-F1
#
_entry.id   AF-E9DR20-F1
#
_cell.length_a   1.000
_cell.length_b   1.000
_cell.length_c   1.000
_cell.angle_alpha   90.00
_cell.angle_beta   90.00
_cell.angle_gamma   90.00
#
_symmetry.space_group_name_H-M   'P 1'
#
loop_
_entity.id
_entity.type
_entity.pdbx_description
1 polymer ?
#
loop_
_entity_poly.entity_id
_entity_poly.type
_entity_poly.pdbx_seq_one_letter_code
_entity_poly.pdbx_strand_id
1 'polypeptide(L)'
;MKKIGQANIKFSIFEREETLNYRSNEWTMAIHWALPLLKEILPEELFAKMGVIACNPTVGIHSGLYPIIHGETGELITGVPGKGVIASFSDGSIVHGTMIIGADGPKSTVRQFAMGSEEKAAVTKFPIFHTNMTVCYNDAEKAQMVRQQYPTSYLALSQRSFHAFQSISSMPDGPDHPESWVFHMAMAWLGEVNNDMSYKERLALIKERAAGMGEPARSAFMWLPDDTEVHKAKISYWVSQAWDNRQGRVTLLGDAAHPMPPYRGQGLNHCIKDVSLLSKILKTAFSSTTASLALSEGVTQYEKEMIPRGAEEVRCSVENGLLLHDWKKIQESPVFRRGFKPVDGHNGGVVSAGAEKETSDHARVQMERDAELASTLATVRS
;
A
#
# COMPACT_ATOMS: atom_id res chain seq x y z
N MET A 1 7.97 11.88 -1.05
CA MET A 1 7.81 13.26 -1.57
C MET A 1 8.65 14.32 -0.83
N LYS A 2 8.74 14.37 0.51
CA LYS A 2 9.61 15.36 1.21
C LYS A 2 11.09 15.36 0.75
N LYS A 3 11.64 14.20 0.34
CA LYS A 3 12.99 14.05 -0.23
C LYS A 3 13.18 14.70 -1.62
N ILE A 4 12.10 14.92 -2.37
CA ILE A 4 12.10 15.69 -3.63
C ILE A 4 12.24 17.19 -3.31
N GLY A 5 11.54 17.67 -2.27
CA GLY A 5 11.71 19.03 -1.75
C GLY A 5 13.13 19.34 -1.26
N GLN A 6 13.81 18.36 -0.68
CA GLN A 6 15.23 18.48 -0.29
C GLN A 6 16.21 18.61 -1.47
N ALA A 7 15.77 18.36 -2.71
CA ALA A 7 16.59 18.46 -3.91
C ALA A 7 16.28 19.72 -4.73
N ASN A 8 15.59 20.71 -4.18
CA ASN A 8 15.13 21.92 -4.88
C ASN A 8 14.21 21.65 -6.10
N ILE A 9 13.63 20.46 -6.19
CA ILE A 9 12.67 20.11 -7.24
C ILE A 9 11.30 20.62 -6.79
N LYS A 10 10.69 21.53 -7.58
CA LYS A 10 9.34 22.04 -7.33
C LYS A 10 8.31 20.92 -7.60
N PHE A 11 7.39 20.70 -6.67
CA PHE A 11 6.31 19.73 -6.81
C PHE A 11 5.03 20.25 -6.15
N SER A 12 3.89 19.70 -6.58
CA SER A 12 2.58 19.92 -5.97
C SER A 12 1.91 18.56 -5.77
N ILE A 13 1.12 18.41 -4.70
CA ILE A 13 0.37 17.19 -4.39
C ILE A 13 -1.11 17.55 -4.47
N PHE A 14 -1.87 16.71 -5.16
CA PHE A 14 -3.32 16.84 -5.31
C PHE A 14 -3.96 15.61 -4.67
N GLU A 15 -4.87 15.83 -3.72
CA GLU A 15 -5.58 14.79 -2.97
C GLU A 15 -7.08 15.05 -3.08
N ARG A 16 -7.87 13.97 -3.23
CA ARG A 16 -9.33 14.03 -3.37
C ARG A 16 -10.01 14.41 -2.07
N GLU A 17 -9.50 13.91 -0.95
CA GLU A 17 -10.15 14.09 0.35
C GLU A 17 -9.99 15.55 0.83
N GLU A 18 -11.11 16.21 1.14
CA GLU A 18 -11.16 17.66 1.44
C GLU A 18 -10.51 18.02 2.79
N THR A 19 -10.38 17.04 3.69
CA THR A 19 -9.79 17.20 5.02
C THR A 19 -8.87 16.04 5.37
N LEU A 20 -7.77 16.32 6.09
CA LEU A 20 -7.02 15.24 6.75
C LEU A 20 -7.91 14.49 7.75
N ASN A 21 -7.74 13.17 7.83
CA ASN A 21 -8.54 12.27 8.68
C ASN A 21 -10.04 12.17 8.31
N TYR A 22 -10.39 12.38 7.03
CA TYR A 22 -11.77 12.22 6.55
C TYR A 22 -12.38 10.83 6.84
N ARG A 23 -11.54 9.79 6.97
CA ARG A 23 -11.96 8.43 7.36
C ARG A 23 -11.47 8.11 8.77
N SER A 24 -12.29 7.41 9.55
CA SER A 24 -11.83 6.80 10.81
C SER A 24 -10.63 5.87 10.54
N ASN A 25 -9.70 5.76 11.50
CA ASN A 25 -8.49 4.95 11.36
C ASN A 25 -8.84 3.45 11.20
N GLU A 26 -9.09 3.00 9.97
CA GLU A 26 -9.50 1.61 9.68
C GLU A 26 -8.30 0.65 9.49
N TRP A 27 -7.06 1.17 9.39
CA TRP A 27 -5.87 0.38 9.00
C TRP A 27 -4.63 0.70 9.83
N THR A 28 -3.89 -0.34 10.22
CA THR A 28 -2.51 -0.24 10.76
C THR A 28 -1.54 -0.80 9.72
N MET A 29 -0.47 -0.07 9.37
CA MET A 29 0.52 -0.51 8.38
C MET A 29 1.82 -0.92 9.06
N ALA A 30 2.28 -2.16 8.83
CA ALA A 30 3.57 -2.63 9.33
C ALA A 30 4.68 -2.32 8.32
N ILE A 31 5.69 -1.56 8.74
CA ILE A 31 6.90 -1.28 7.96
C ILE A 31 8.02 -2.19 8.49
N HIS A 32 8.44 -3.16 7.69
CA HIS A 32 9.41 -4.18 8.12
C HIS A 32 10.82 -3.88 7.56
N TRP A 33 11.18 -4.46 6.41
CA TRP A 33 12.52 -4.33 5.83
C TRP A 33 12.83 -2.93 5.26
N ALA A 34 11.80 -2.10 5.06
CA ALA A 34 11.93 -0.76 4.49
C ALA A 34 12.24 0.33 5.54
N LEU A 35 12.34 0.00 6.82
CA LEU A 35 12.59 0.97 7.89
C LEU A 35 13.95 1.71 7.74
N PRO A 36 15.06 1.05 7.36
CA PRO A 36 16.32 1.74 7.07
C PRO A 36 16.20 2.72 5.89
N LEU A 37 15.43 2.34 4.86
CA LEU A 37 15.16 3.20 3.71
C LEU A 37 14.30 4.41 4.13
N LEU A 38 13.34 4.21 5.02
CA LEU A 38 12.52 5.28 5.56
C LEU A 38 13.35 6.29 6.38
N LYS A 39 14.33 5.80 7.15
CA LYS A 39 15.32 6.62 7.87
C LYS A 39 16.21 7.42 6.92
N GLU A 40 16.60 6.84 5.78
CA GLU A 40 17.33 7.56 4.73
C GLU A 40 16.46 8.60 3.98
N ILE A 41 15.13 8.51 4.07
CA ILE A 41 14.19 9.34 3.31
C ILE A 41 13.66 10.51 4.14
N LEU A 42 13.60 10.39 5.47
CA LEU A 42 13.10 11.41 6.37
C LEU A 42 14.25 12.22 7.00
N PRO A 43 14.11 13.56 7.13
CA PRO A 43 14.94 14.33 8.07
C PRO A 43 14.94 13.70 9.46
N GLU A 44 16.08 13.75 10.14
CA GLU A 44 16.30 13.12 11.45
C GLU A 44 15.23 13.56 12.48
N GLU A 45 14.86 14.84 12.46
CA GLU A 45 13.81 15.42 13.31
C GLU A 45 12.38 14.94 12.99
N LEU A 46 12.09 14.51 11.76
CA LEU A 46 10.77 14.00 11.37
C LEU A 46 10.66 12.50 11.66
N PHE A 47 11.76 11.76 11.50
CA PHE A 47 11.85 10.37 11.93
C PHE A 47 11.65 10.26 13.45
N ALA A 48 12.24 11.17 14.22
CA ALA A 48 12.05 11.26 15.68
C ALA A 48 10.61 11.58 16.10
N LYS A 49 9.80 12.18 15.21
CA LYS A 49 8.41 12.55 15.46
C LYS A 49 7.40 11.48 15.04
N MET A 50 7.83 10.30 14.58
CA MET A 50 6.90 9.25 14.10
C MET A 50 5.79 8.87 15.10
N GLY A 51 5.98 9.13 16.39
CA GLY A 51 4.93 8.93 17.39
C GLY A 51 3.85 10.02 17.52
N VAL A 52 3.89 11.18 16.81
CA VAL A 52 3.13 12.38 17.27
C VAL A 52 2.55 13.37 16.22
N ILE A 53 2.45 13.09 14.91
CA ILE A 53 2.24 14.18 13.91
C ILE A 53 0.98 14.08 13.03
N ALA A 54 0.15 15.15 13.07
CA ALA A 54 -0.95 15.49 12.14
C ALA A 54 -0.76 16.89 11.50
N CYS A 55 -1.43 17.16 10.36
CA CYS A 55 -1.11 18.26 9.42
C CYS A 55 -2.09 19.47 9.44
N ASN A 56 -1.83 20.44 10.31
CA ASN A 56 -2.10 21.90 10.26
C ASN A 56 -3.45 22.52 9.71
N PRO A 57 -4.16 23.33 10.53
CA PRO A 57 -5.42 24.05 10.23
C PRO A 57 -5.34 25.58 9.99
N THR A 58 -4.37 26.13 9.25
CA THR A 58 -4.25 27.60 9.13
C THR A 58 -3.90 28.13 7.72
N VAL A 59 -4.79 28.97 7.17
CA VAL A 59 -4.69 29.94 6.04
C VAL A 59 -5.32 29.53 4.68
N GLY A 60 -6.12 30.46 4.10
CA GLY A 60 -6.66 30.41 2.73
C GLY A 60 -6.56 31.76 1.97
N ILE A 61 -7.12 31.80 0.74
CA ILE A 61 -7.58 32.93 -0.13
C ILE A 61 -6.93 33.15 -1.55
N HIS A 62 -7.77 32.94 -2.59
CA HIS A 62 -8.09 33.58 -3.91
C HIS A 62 -7.13 33.94 -5.11
N SER A 63 -7.76 33.81 -6.32
CA SER A 63 -7.61 34.48 -7.66
C SER A 63 -6.89 33.66 -8.78
N GLY A 64 -7.30 33.58 -10.07
CA GLY A 64 -8.31 34.21 -10.94
C GLY A 64 -8.41 33.51 -12.34
N LEU A 65 -9.35 33.93 -13.20
CA LEU A 65 -9.86 33.29 -14.46
C LEU A 65 -9.24 33.76 -15.82
N TYR A 66 -9.57 33.02 -16.91
CA TYR A 66 -9.82 33.37 -18.35
C TYR A 66 -8.85 32.98 -19.49
N PRO A 67 -9.37 32.31 -20.56
CA PRO A 67 -8.94 32.48 -21.96
C PRO A 67 -9.94 33.26 -22.85
N ILE A 68 -9.38 33.84 -23.93
CA ILE A 68 -9.95 34.82 -24.88
C ILE A 68 -10.45 34.09 -26.15
N ILE A 69 -11.67 34.42 -26.58
CA ILE A 69 -12.30 33.91 -27.81
C ILE A 69 -12.53 35.04 -28.82
N HIS A 70 -12.54 34.70 -30.10
CA HIS A 70 -12.93 35.63 -31.16
C HIS A 70 -14.46 35.76 -31.19
N GLY A 71 -14.97 36.95 -30.85
CA GLY A 71 -16.38 37.18 -30.54
C GLY A 71 -17.39 37.00 -31.68
N GLU A 72 -16.96 36.93 -32.94
CA GLU A 72 -17.87 36.73 -34.09
C GLU A 72 -17.84 35.32 -34.67
N THR A 73 -16.75 34.58 -34.49
CA THR A 73 -16.55 33.26 -35.11
C THR A 73 -16.57 32.11 -34.11
N GLY A 74 -16.44 32.40 -32.81
CA GLY A 74 -16.39 31.38 -31.76
C GLY A 74 -15.09 30.58 -31.70
N GLU A 75 -14.09 30.92 -32.51
CA GLU A 75 -12.80 30.24 -32.51
C GLU A 75 -11.87 30.73 -31.40
N LEU A 76 -11.07 29.80 -30.90
CA LEU A 76 -10.05 30.01 -29.87
C LEU A 76 -8.86 30.77 -30.47
N ILE A 77 -8.48 31.93 -29.90
CA ILE A 77 -7.46 32.80 -30.52
C ILE A 77 -6.00 32.29 -30.32
N THR A 78 -5.67 31.43 -29.32
CA THR A 78 -4.31 30.82 -29.24
C THR A 78 -4.14 29.70 -28.20
N GLY A 79 -3.19 28.78 -28.46
CA GLY A 79 -2.45 27.97 -27.50
C GLY A 79 -1.01 27.73 -27.96
N VAL A 80 -0.01 28.05 -27.13
CA VAL A 80 1.42 27.76 -27.37
C VAL A 80 1.68 26.28 -27.10
N PRO A 81 2.48 25.55 -27.91
CA PRO A 81 2.93 24.21 -27.57
C PRO A 81 3.79 24.26 -26.31
N GLY A 82 3.20 23.90 -25.17
CA GLY A 82 3.90 23.75 -23.90
C GLY A 82 4.63 22.42 -23.86
N LYS A 83 5.94 22.43 -23.60
CA LYS A 83 6.67 21.24 -23.13
C LYS A 83 6.20 20.94 -21.70
N GLY A 84 5.30 19.97 -21.52
CA GLY A 84 4.82 19.60 -20.18
C GLY A 84 3.60 18.69 -20.15
N VAL A 85 3.01 18.55 -18.97
CA VAL A 85 1.75 17.86 -18.69
C VAL A 85 0.73 18.85 -18.17
N ILE A 86 -0.55 18.55 -18.39
CA ILE A 86 -1.68 19.33 -17.89
C ILE A 86 -2.58 18.37 -17.11
N ALA A 87 -2.88 18.70 -15.87
CA ALA A 87 -3.88 18.01 -15.06
C ALA A 87 -5.12 18.91 -14.93
N SER A 88 -6.29 18.38 -15.27
CA SER A 88 -7.59 19.03 -15.06
C SER A 88 -8.35 18.33 -13.94
N PHE A 89 -9.01 19.12 -13.10
CA PHE A 89 -9.74 18.64 -11.93
C PHE A 89 -11.25 18.90 -12.06
N SER A 90 -12.04 18.18 -11.27
CA SER A 90 -13.52 18.26 -11.33
C SER A 90 -14.08 19.62 -10.90
N ASP A 91 -13.32 20.40 -10.12
CA ASP A 91 -13.66 21.78 -9.74
C ASP A 91 -13.37 22.79 -10.88
N GLY A 92 -12.90 22.32 -12.03
CA GLY A 92 -12.55 23.13 -13.18
C GLY A 92 -11.14 23.72 -13.12
N SER A 93 -10.39 23.50 -12.05
CA SER A 93 -9.00 23.94 -11.96
C SER A 93 -8.09 23.16 -12.92
N ILE A 94 -7.03 23.82 -13.39
CA ILE A 94 -6.04 23.26 -14.31
C ILE A 94 -4.64 23.57 -13.80
N VAL A 95 -3.77 22.57 -13.78
CA VAL A 95 -2.38 22.70 -13.35
C VAL A 95 -1.45 22.24 -14.44
N HIS A 96 -0.41 23.04 -14.68
CA HIS A 96 0.67 22.75 -15.62
C HIS A 96 1.89 22.24 -14.87
N GLY A 97 2.49 21.16 -15.37
CA GLY A 97 3.73 20.58 -14.83
C GLY A 97 4.65 20.08 -15.94
N THR A 98 5.83 19.61 -15.57
CA THR A 98 6.75 18.95 -16.51
C THR A 98 6.53 17.44 -16.59
N MET A 99 6.01 16.85 -15.51
CA MET A 99 5.73 15.42 -15.36
C MET A 99 4.52 15.22 -14.43
N ILE A 100 3.75 14.17 -14.66
CA ILE A 100 2.72 13.67 -13.74
C ILE A 100 3.12 12.28 -13.21
N ILE A 101 2.93 12.06 -11.92
CA ILE A 101 3.18 10.77 -11.25
C ILE A 101 1.86 10.31 -10.65
N GLY A 102 1.33 9.20 -11.16
CA GLY A 102 0.13 8.57 -10.60
C GLY A 102 0.45 7.88 -9.29
N ALA A 103 -0.14 8.38 -8.21
CA ALA A 103 -0.10 7.79 -6.86
C ALA A 103 -1.52 7.73 -6.25
N ASP A 104 -2.54 7.77 -7.11
CA ASP A 104 -3.98 7.92 -6.84
C ASP A 104 -4.69 6.56 -6.63
N GLY A 105 -3.92 5.54 -6.25
CA GLY A 105 -4.44 4.28 -5.74
C GLY A 105 -5.00 3.31 -6.78
N PRO A 106 -5.72 2.27 -6.33
CA PRO A 106 -6.15 1.16 -7.19
C PRO A 106 -7.08 1.56 -8.33
N LYS A 107 -7.70 2.74 -8.32
CA LYS A 107 -8.58 3.23 -9.41
C LYS A 107 -7.97 4.40 -10.16
N SER A 108 -6.65 4.40 -10.28
CA SER A 108 -5.87 5.51 -10.81
C SER A 108 -6.37 6.02 -12.17
N THR A 109 -6.72 7.30 -12.23
CA THR A 109 -7.03 8.03 -13.46
C THR A 109 -5.76 8.23 -14.29
N VAL A 110 -4.61 8.42 -13.63
CA VAL A 110 -3.31 8.52 -14.34
C VAL A 110 -2.96 7.20 -15.03
N ARG A 111 -3.26 6.06 -14.41
CA ARG A 111 -3.12 4.73 -15.05
C ARG A 111 -4.05 4.61 -16.25
N GLN A 112 -5.32 4.99 -16.13
CA GLN A 112 -6.25 4.98 -17.27
C GLN A 112 -5.71 5.79 -18.45
N PHE A 113 -5.18 6.97 -18.20
CA PHE A 113 -4.55 7.80 -19.22
C PHE A 113 -3.30 7.15 -19.84
N ALA A 114 -2.39 6.61 -19.01
CA ALA A 114 -1.16 5.98 -19.45
C ALA A 114 -1.42 4.72 -20.31
N MET A 115 -2.48 3.97 -19.97
CA MET A 115 -2.91 2.78 -20.71
C MET A 115 -3.67 3.10 -22.00
N GLY A 116 -4.15 4.34 -22.14
CA GLY A 116 -4.96 4.79 -23.27
C GLY A 116 -6.39 4.23 -23.29
N SER A 117 -6.80 3.45 -22.28
CA SER A 117 -8.19 3.04 -22.09
C SER A 117 -8.48 2.66 -20.64
N GLU A 118 -9.73 2.87 -20.23
CA GLU A 118 -10.23 2.44 -18.92
C GLU A 118 -10.17 0.92 -18.77
N GLU A 119 -10.54 0.18 -19.82
CA GLU A 119 -10.54 -1.30 -19.83
C GLU A 119 -9.16 -1.87 -19.48
N LYS A 120 -8.08 -1.34 -20.07
CA LYS A 120 -6.72 -1.82 -19.81
C LYS A 120 -6.20 -1.46 -18.42
N ALA A 121 -6.74 -0.40 -17.82
CA ALA A 121 -6.39 0.05 -16.48
C ALA A 121 -7.33 -0.49 -15.39
N ALA A 122 -8.37 -1.23 -15.78
CA ALA A 122 -9.40 -1.75 -14.88
C ALA A 122 -8.81 -2.81 -13.94
N VAL A 123 -9.16 -2.69 -12.66
CA VAL A 123 -8.78 -3.69 -11.66
C VAL A 123 -9.71 -4.90 -11.71
N THR A 124 -9.16 -6.07 -11.45
CA THR A 124 -9.93 -7.29 -11.24
C THR A 124 -10.37 -7.37 -9.79
N LYS A 125 -11.65 -7.66 -9.55
CA LYS A 125 -12.17 -7.91 -8.20
C LYS A 125 -11.56 -9.19 -7.64
N PHE A 126 -11.13 -9.16 -6.39
CA PHE A 126 -10.60 -10.34 -5.73
C PHE A 126 -11.74 -11.09 -5.02
N PRO A 127 -11.93 -12.41 -5.23
CA PRO A 127 -13.15 -13.14 -4.83
C PRO A 127 -13.15 -13.56 -3.35
N ILE A 128 -12.62 -12.71 -2.47
CA ILE A 128 -12.60 -12.94 -1.02
C ILE A 128 -13.50 -11.92 -0.32
N PHE A 129 -14.45 -12.42 0.46
CA PHE A 129 -15.14 -11.62 1.45
C PHE A 129 -14.17 -11.34 2.58
N HIS A 130 -13.70 -10.10 2.69
CA HIS A 130 -12.77 -9.68 3.73
C HIS A 130 -13.42 -8.58 4.57
N THR A 131 -13.40 -8.75 5.88
CA THR A 131 -13.91 -7.77 6.83
C THR A 131 -12.83 -7.27 7.76
N ASN A 132 -12.88 -5.98 8.09
CA ASN A 132 -12.05 -5.34 9.09
C ASN A 132 -12.95 -4.67 10.12
N MET A 133 -12.53 -4.71 11.37
CA MET A 133 -13.21 -4.06 12.48
C MET A 133 -12.19 -3.70 13.55
N THR A 134 -12.52 -2.67 14.31
CA THR A 134 -11.74 -2.22 15.44
C THR A 134 -12.58 -2.38 16.69
N VAL A 135 -12.04 -3.00 17.74
CA VAL A 135 -12.78 -3.27 18.96
C VAL A 135 -11.99 -2.88 20.20
N CYS A 136 -12.67 -2.18 21.11
CA CYS A 136 -12.30 -2.13 22.52
C CYS A 136 -13.30 -2.98 23.28
N TYR A 137 -12.84 -3.99 24.02
CA TYR A 137 -13.76 -4.85 24.79
C TYR A 137 -14.30 -4.13 26.03
N ASN A 138 -13.68 -3.02 26.46
CA ASN A 138 -13.97 -2.31 27.71
C ASN A 138 -13.95 -3.25 28.92
N ASP A 139 -13.06 -4.26 28.87
CA ASP A 139 -13.00 -5.35 29.81
C ASP A 139 -11.56 -5.87 29.90
N ALA A 140 -10.93 -5.63 31.04
CA ALA A 140 -9.53 -5.95 31.30
C ALA A 140 -9.24 -7.46 31.13
N GLU A 141 -10.10 -8.32 31.65
CA GLU A 141 -9.90 -9.78 31.63
C GLU A 141 -10.01 -10.31 30.20
N LYS A 142 -11.01 -9.85 29.44
CA LYS A 142 -11.14 -10.22 28.02
C LYS A 142 -9.94 -9.77 27.22
N ALA A 143 -9.52 -8.51 27.38
CA ALA A 143 -8.40 -7.93 26.66
C ALA A 143 -7.06 -8.63 26.97
N GLN A 144 -6.85 -9.03 28.23
CA GLN A 144 -5.69 -9.83 28.62
C GLN A 144 -5.75 -11.25 28.06
N MET A 145 -6.90 -11.92 28.14
CA MET A 145 -7.09 -13.29 27.64
C MET A 145 -6.80 -13.40 26.14
N VAL A 146 -7.31 -12.47 25.33
CA VAL A 146 -7.11 -12.51 23.86
C VAL A 146 -5.64 -12.35 23.45
N ARG A 147 -4.78 -11.78 24.31
CA ARG A 147 -3.34 -11.58 24.08
C ARG A 147 -2.44 -12.55 24.83
N GLN A 148 -2.94 -13.25 25.85
CA GLN A 148 -2.13 -14.02 26.78
C GLN A 148 -1.18 -14.99 26.06
N GLN A 149 -1.69 -15.70 25.05
CA GLN A 149 -0.89 -16.65 24.27
C GLN A 149 -0.13 -15.99 23.11
N TYR A 150 -0.70 -14.93 22.53
CA TYR A 150 -0.17 -14.25 21.34
C TYR A 150 -0.15 -12.73 21.58
N PRO A 151 0.91 -12.18 22.19
CA PRO A 151 0.91 -10.81 22.71
C PRO A 151 0.79 -9.70 21.65
N THR A 152 1.15 -9.99 20.40
CA THR A 152 1.17 -8.99 19.31
C THR A 152 0.02 -9.20 18.34
N SER A 153 -0.03 -10.39 17.74
CA SER A 153 -0.99 -10.74 16.70
C SER A 153 -1.01 -12.24 16.46
N TYR A 154 -2.08 -12.74 15.86
CA TYR A 154 -2.12 -14.09 15.29
C TYR A 154 -2.98 -14.15 14.02
N LEU A 155 -2.73 -15.20 13.23
CA LEU A 155 -3.57 -15.63 12.12
C LEU A 155 -4.12 -17.02 12.44
N ALA A 156 -5.43 -17.12 12.65
CA ALA A 156 -6.12 -18.37 12.91
C ALA A 156 -6.72 -18.91 11.61
N LEU A 157 -6.28 -20.09 11.17
CA LEU A 157 -6.73 -20.76 9.96
C LEU A 157 -7.79 -21.81 10.30
N SER A 158 -8.89 -21.86 9.53
CA SER A 158 -9.95 -22.84 9.73
C SER A 158 -9.98 -23.89 8.64
N GLN A 159 -10.27 -25.14 9.02
CA GLN A 159 -10.55 -26.23 8.08
C GLN A 159 -11.78 -25.97 7.21
N ARG A 160 -12.63 -25.01 7.61
CA ARG A 160 -13.80 -24.53 6.87
C ARG A 160 -13.45 -23.43 5.84
N SER A 161 -12.18 -23.34 5.42
CA SER A 161 -11.70 -22.44 4.36
C SER A 161 -11.96 -20.94 4.62
N PHE A 162 -11.72 -20.52 5.86
CA PHE A 162 -11.68 -19.11 6.26
C PHE A 162 -10.51 -18.87 7.21
N HIS A 163 -10.11 -17.61 7.35
CA HIS A 163 -9.15 -17.21 8.38
C HIS A 163 -9.65 -16.03 9.20
N ALA A 164 -9.09 -15.90 10.39
CA ALA A 164 -9.28 -14.75 11.25
C ALA A 164 -7.92 -14.19 11.66
N PHE A 165 -7.77 -12.89 11.57
CA PHE A 165 -6.61 -12.15 12.02
C PHE A 165 -7.00 -11.31 13.24
N GLN A 166 -6.09 -11.24 14.20
CA GLN A 166 -6.19 -10.32 15.31
C GLN A 166 -4.82 -9.71 15.55
N SER A 167 -4.81 -8.43 15.88
CA SER A 167 -3.64 -7.76 16.42
C SER A 167 -4.04 -6.68 17.42
N ILE A 168 -3.12 -6.33 18.32
CA ILE A 168 -3.24 -5.07 19.04
C ILE A 168 -3.10 -3.92 18.04
N SER A 169 -3.99 -2.93 18.12
CA SER A 169 -3.93 -1.70 17.31
C SER A 169 -3.34 -0.56 18.12
N SER A 170 -3.88 -0.30 19.31
CA SER A 170 -3.36 0.76 20.21
C SER A 170 -3.74 0.49 21.67
N MET A 171 -3.04 1.18 22.58
CA MET A 171 -3.31 1.19 24.02
C MET A 171 -3.39 2.65 24.48
N PRO A 172 -4.55 3.31 24.31
CA PRO A 172 -4.69 4.75 24.56
C PRO A 172 -4.26 5.16 25.98
N ASP A 173 -4.64 4.37 26.99
CA ASP A 173 -4.31 4.64 28.39
C ASP A 173 -3.05 3.89 28.85
N GLY A 174 -2.37 3.19 27.93
CA GLY A 174 -1.12 2.47 28.19
C GLY A 174 -1.29 0.97 28.47
N PRO A 175 -0.16 0.26 28.65
CA PRO A 175 -0.16 -1.20 28.80
C PRO A 175 -0.70 -1.69 30.14
N ASP A 176 -0.82 -0.84 31.16
CA ASP A 176 -1.37 -1.23 32.47
C ASP A 176 -2.90 -1.06 32.54
N HIS A 177 -3.52 -0.60 31.45
CA HIS A 177 -4.95 -0.33 31.31
C HIS A 177 -5.61 -1.21 30.22
N PRO A 178 -5.66 -2.54 30.41
CA PRO A 178 -6.16 -3.49 29.41
C PRO A 178 -7.60 -3.25 28.97
N GLU A 179 -8.43 -2.68 29.83
CA GLU A 179 -9.79 -2.26 29.51
C GLU A 179 -9.85 -1.23 28.38
N SER A 180 -8.80 -0.44 28.17
CA SER A 180 -8.70 0.58 27.12
C SER A 180 -8.14 0.05 25.80
N TRP A 181 -7.63 -1.19 25.78
CA TRP A 181 -6.91 -1.69 24.63
C TRP A 181 -7.80 -1.85 23.40
N VAL A 182 -7.29 -1.36 22.28
CA VAL A 182 -7.97 -1.40 21.00
C VAL A 182 -7.30 -2.44 20.11
N PHE A 183 -8.13 -3.32 19.56
CA PHE A 183 -7.72 -4.42 18.70
C PHE A 183 -8.18 -4.20 17.28
N HIS A 184 -7.32 -4.55 16.33
CA HIS A 184 -7.71 -4.73 14.95
C HIS A 184 -8.04 -6.20 14.73
N MET A 185 -9.23 -6.45 14.18
CA MET A 185 -9.71 -7.79 13.88
C MET A 185 -10.07 -7.84 12.41
N ALA A 186 -9.74 -8.96 11.76
CA ALA A 186 -10.18 -9.23 10.41
C ALA A 186 -10.65 -10.69 10.27
N MET A 187 -11.66 -10.91 9.44
CA MET A 187 -12.07 -12.27 9.07
C MET A 187 -12.34 -12.32 7.58
N ALA A 188 -11.87 -13.38 6.93
CA ALA A 188 -12.02 -13.53 5.50
C ALA A 188 -12.27 -14.95 5.04
N TRP A 189 -13.08 -15.09 3.98
CA TRP A 189 -13.45 -16.35 3.34
C TRP A 189 -13.73 -16.17 1.85
N LEU A 190 -13.62 -17.26 1.09
CA LEU A 190 -13.94 -17.25 -0.35
C LEU A 190 -15.43 -16.96 -0.60
N GLY A 191 -15.71 -16.10 -1.55
CA GLY A 191 -17.06 -15.81 -2.05
C GLY A 191 -17.44 -14.34 -1.97
N GLU A 192 -18.32 -13.91 -2.87
CA GLU A 192 -18.95 -12.58 -2.80
C GLU A 192 -20.30 -12.71 -2.09
N VAL A 193 -20.31 -12.52 -0.77
CA VAL A 193 -21.56 -12.30 -0.04
C VAL A 193 -22.06 -10.88 -0.31
N ASN A 194 -23.38 -10.72 -0.38
CA ASN A 194 -24.09 -9.46 -0.59
C ASN A 194 -23.34 -8.22 -0.03
N ASN A 195 -23.06 -7.23 -0.89
CA ASN A 195 -22.38 -6.00 -0.49
C ASN A 195 -23.26 -5.07 0.36
N ASP A 196 -24.58 -5.32 0.36
CA ASP A 196 -25.58 -4.44 0.96
C ASP A 196 -25.94 -4.85 2.40
N MET A 197 -25.20 -5.81 2.98
CA MET A 197 -25.40 -6.22 4.37
C MET A 197 -25.05 -5.09 5.34
N SER A 198 -25.94 -4.87 6.30
CA SER A 198 -25.68 -4.01 7.47
C SER A 198 -24.48 -4.51 8.29
N TYR A 199 -23.96 -3.67 9.19
CA TYR A 199 -22.91 -4.10 10.13
C TYR A 199 -23.37 -5.26 11.01
N LYS A 200 -24.63 -5.22 11.49
CA LYS A 200 -25.21 -6.27 12.33
C LYS A 200 -25.27 -7.62 11.62
N GLU A 201 -25.68 -7.65 10.36
CA GLU A 201 -25.74 -8.90 9.59
C GLU A 201 -24.33 -9.46 9.32
N ARG A 202 -23.34 -8.60 9.03
CA ARG A 202 -21.94 -9.01 8.89
C ARG A 202 -21.36 -9.55 10.20
N LEU A 203 -21.66 -8.90 11.33
CA LEU A 203 -21.25 -9.36 12.65
C LEU A 203 -21.83 -10.74 12.99
N ALA A 204 -23.09 -10.99 12.64
CA ALA A 204 -23.71 -12.30 12.85
C ALA A 204 -22.96 -13.41 12.10
N LEU A 205 -22.58 -13.19 10.83
CA LEU A 205 -21.79 -14.14 10.05
C LEU A 205 -20.40 -14.41 10.64
N ILE A 206 -19.78 -13.38 11.25
CA ILE A 206 -18.50 -13.49 11.94
C ILE A 206 -18.65 -14.33 13.20
N LYS A 207 -19.65 -14.04 14.06
CA LYS A 207 -19.89 -14.80 15.30
C LYS A 207 -20.25 -16.27 15.00
N GLU A 208 -21.04 -16.54 13.96
CA GLU A 208 -21.35 -17.90 13.50
C GLU A 208 -20.09 -18.70 13.14
N ARG A 209 -19.17 -18.08 12.37
CA ARG A 209 -17.89 -18.71 12.01
C ARG A 209 -16.99 -18.88 13.23
N ALA A 210 -16.90 -17.86 14.07
CA ALA A 210 -16.08 -17.85 15.28
C ALA A 210 -16.45 -18.97 16.26
N ALA A 211 -17.74 -19.31 16.39
CA ALA A 211 -18.23 -20.33 17.31
C ALA A 211 -17.51 -21.69 17.20
N GLY A 212 -17.05 -22.05 16.00
CA GLY A 212 -16.30 -23.28 15.74
C GLY A 212 -14.78 -23.11 15.65
N MET A 213 -14.21 -22.03 16.18
CA MET A 213 -12.76 -21.80 16.25
C MET A 213 -12.17 -22.28 17.59
N GLY A 214 -10.85 -22.42 17.65
CA GLY A 214 -10.11 -22.61 18.91
C GLY A 214 -9.84 -21.29 19.63
N GLU A 215 -9.44 -21.36 20.90
CA GLU A 215 -8.99 -20.19 21.65
C GLU A 215 -7.59 -19.73 21.20
N PRO A 216 -7.28 -18.42 21.28
CA PRO A 216 -8.16 -17.33 21.74
C PRO A 216 -9.10 -16.79 20.66
N ALA A 217 -9.00 -17.27 19.41
CA ALA A 217 -9.76 -16.73 18.27
C ALA A 217 -11.27 -16.83 18.48
N ARG A 218 -11.78 -17.93 19.02
CA ARG A 218 -13.21 -18.07 19.31
C ARG A 218 -13.70 -16.95 20.23
N SER A 219 -13.11 -16.79 21.41
CA SER A 219 -13.57 -15.79 22.37
C SER A 219 -13.37 -14.36 21.86
N ALA A 220 -12.24 -14.08 21.20
CA ALA A 220 -11.96 -12.76 20.65
C ALA A 220 -13.06 -12.28 19.68
N PHE A 221 -13.55 -13.15 18.80
CA PHE A 221 -14.62 -12.79 17.87
C PHE A 221 -16.03 -12.92 18.47
N MET A 222 -16.26 -13.85 19.41
CA MET A 222 -17.56 -14.00 20.06
C MET A 222 -17.88 -12.84 21.02
N TRP A 223 -16.86 -12.21 21.60
CA TRP A 223 -17.00 -11.07 22.51
C TRP A 223 -17.10 -9.71 21.82
N LEU A 224 -17.10 -9.66 20.48
CA LEU A 224 -17.34 -8.42 19.75
C LEU A 224 -18.69 -7.79 20.20
N PRO A 225 -18.72 -6.52 20.62
CA PRO A 225 -19.94 -5.79 20.94
C PRO A 225 -20.96 -5.82 19.80
N ASP A 226 -22.25 -5.79 20.11
CA ASP A 226 -23.31 -5.92 19.10
C ASP A 226 -23.42 -4.71 18.16
N ASP A 227 -22.85 -3.57 18.56
CA ASP A 227 -22.71 -2.34 17.78
C ASP A 227 -21.38 -2.25 17.01
N THR A 228 -20.58 -3.32 16.98
CA THR A 228 -19.32 -3.34 16.21
C THR A 228 -19.55 -3.02 14.74
N GLU A 229 -18.86 -2.00 14.24
CA GLU A 229 -18.84 -1.67 12.81
C GLU A 229 -17.94 -2.65 12.06
N VAL A 230 -18.56 -3.55 11.29
CA VAL A 230 -17.84 -4.59 10.52
C VAL A 230 -17.66 -4.13 9.08
N HIS A 231 -16.55 -3.48 8.74
CA HIS A 231 -16.30 -2.91 7.42
C HIS A 231 -15.91 -3.99 6.41
N LYS A 232 -16.55 -4.03 5.24
CA LYS A 232 -16.18 -4.94 4.15
C LYS A 232 -15.13 -4.29 3.25
N ALA A 233 -13.97 -4.92 3.11
CA ALA A 233 -12.93 -4.46 2.21
C ALA A 233 -13.27 -4.79 0.75
N LYS A 234 -13.17 -3.80 -0.14
CA LYS A 234 -13.30 -3.97 -1.59
C LYS A 234 -11.93 -4.26 -2.18
N ILE A 235 -11.50 -5.52 -2.09
CA ILE A 235 -10.17 -5.94 -2.55
C ILE A 235 -10.20 -6.12 -4.07
N SER A 236 -9.22 -5.52 -4.73
CA SER A 236 -9.03 -5.61 -6.17
C SER A 236 -7.54 -5.60 -6.50
N TYR A 237 -7.18 -6.11 -7.68
CA TYR A 237 -5.80 -6.17 -8.11
C TYR A 237 -5.65 -5.83 -9.59
N TRP A 238 -4.44 -5.45 -10.00
CA TRP A 238 -4.10 -5.26 -11.41
C TRP A 238 -2.66 -5.73 -11.62
N VAL A 239 -2.49 -6.72 -12.50
CA VAL A 239 -1.17 -7.25 -12.83
C VAL A 239 -0.45 -6.22 -13.67
N SER A 240 0.67 -5.72 -13.15
CA SER A 240 1.40 -4.64 -13.80
C SER A 240 1.84 -5.00 -15.20
N GLN A 241 1.68 -4.05 -16.11
CA GLN A 241 2.03 -4.18 -17.52
C GLN A 241 2.62 -2.86 -18.02
N ALA A 242 3.29 -2.89 -19.17
CA ALA A 242 3.84 -1.68 -19.78
C ALA A 242 2.74 -0.71 -20.24
N TRP A 243 3.05 0.58 -20.15
CA TRP A 243 2.24 1.71 -20.62
C TRP A 243 3.10 2.68 -21.44
N ASP A 244 2.42 3.61 -22.11
CA ASP A 244 3.10 4.74 -22.74
C ASP A 244 3.40 5.82 -21.70
N ASN A 245 4.66 5.90 -21.27
CA ASN A 245 5.14 6.87 -20.30
C ASN A 245 5.33 8.29 -20.87
N ARG A 246 5.01 8.50 -22.17
CA ARG A 246 5.12 9.77 -22.88
C ARG A 246 6.51 10.37 -22.78
N GLN A 247 7.54 9.56 -23.03
CA GLN A 247 8.95 9.95 -22.93
C GLN A 247 9.29 10.45 -21.49
N GLY A 248 8.86 9.68 -20.49
CA GLY A 248 9.07 9.95 -19.07
C GLY A 248 8.25 11.09 -18.47
N ARG A 249 7.27 11.65 -19.20
CA ARG A 249 6.37 12.70 -18.67
C ARG A 249 5.24 12.13 -17.82
N VAL A 250 4.98 10.84 -17.90
CA VAL A 250 3.94 10.14 -17.14
C VAL A 250 4.56 8.88 -16.53
N THR A 251 4.35 8.63 -15.25
CA THR A 251 4.65 7.31 -14.66
C THR A 251 3.72 7.02 -13.48
N LEU A 252 3.79 5.81 -12.93
CA LEU A 252 2.94 5.33 -11.83
C LEU A 252 3.79 4.81 -10.67
N LEU A 253 3.26 4.84 -9.45
CA LEU A 253 3.85 4.19 -8.26
C LEU A 253 2.78 3.66 -7.30
N GLY A 254 3.17 2.77 -6.39
CA GLY A 254 2.27 2.20 -5.39
C GLY A 254 1.06 1.51 -6.02
N ASP A 255 -0.10 1.62 -5.38
CA ASP A 255 -1.35 1.00 -5.87
C ASP A 255 -1.85 1.56 -7.20
N ALA A 256 -1.32 2.70 -7.67
CA ALA A 256 -1.58 3.15 -9.04
C ALA A 256 -0.85 2.27 -10.07
N ALA A 257 0.31 1.70 -9.72
CA ALA A 257 1.12 0.85 -10.59
C ALA A 257 0.92 -0.66 -10.37
N HIS A 258 0.66 -1.09 -9.14
CA HIS A 258 0.62 -2.52 -8.78
C HIS A 258 -0.33 -2.80 -7.60
N PRO A 259 -1.62 -2.42 -7.69
CA PRO A 259 -2.55 -2.74 -6.62
C PRO A 259 -2.67 -4.26 -6.47
N MET A 260 -2.49 -4.75 -5.24
CA MET A 260 -2.38 -6.18 -4.94
C MET A 260 -3.20 -6.58 -3.71
N PRO A 261 -3.67 -7.83 -3.61
CA PRO A 261 -4.33 -8.31 -2.40
C PRO A 261 -3.39 -8.28 -1.18
N PRO A 262 -3.88 -7.98 0.04
CA PRO A 262 -3.01 -7.73 1.20
C PRO A 262 -2.39 -9.00 1.81
N TYR A 263 -2.65 -10.19 1.25
CA TYR A 263 -2.33 -11.48 1.87
C TYR A 263 -0.84 -11.79 1.99
N ARG A 264 0.04 -10.96 1.43
CA ARG A 264 1.51 -11.06 1.61
C ARG A 264 2.12 -9.84 2.32
N GLY A 265 1.33 -8.82 2.64
CA GLY A 265 1.80 -7.60 3.31
C GLY A 265 2.81 -6.77 2.49
N GLN A 266 2.80 -6.87 1.15
CA GLN A 266 3.87 -6.31 0.31
C GLN A 266 3.56 -4.94 -0.32
N GLY A 267 2.30 -4.48 -0.33
CA GLY A 267 1.89 -3.25 -1.04
C GLY A 267 2.68 -2.01 -0.62
N LEU A 268 2.72 -1.67 0.68
CA LEU A 268 3.48 -0.52 1.16
C LEU A 268 4.99 -0.67 0.92
N ASN A 269 5.51 -1.86 1.12
CA ASN A 269 6.92 -2.16 0.91
C ASN A 269 7.33 -1.89 -0.55
N HIS A 270 6.48 -2.28 -1.51
CA HIS A 270 6.66 -1.96 -2.93
C HIS A 270 6.54 -0.46 -3.20
N CYS A 271 5.56 0.22 -2.61
CA CYS A 271 5.42 1.67 -2.73
C CYS A 271 6.66 2.43 -2.22
N ILE A 272 7.26 1.99 -1.11
CA ILE A 272 8.49 2.62 -0.58
C ILE A 272 9.67 2.40 -1.53
N LYS A 273 9.81 1.20 -2.10
CA LYS A 273 10.83 0.91 -3.13
C LYS A 273 10.65 1.83 -4.33
N ASP A 274 9.43 1.98 -4.83
CA ASP A 274 9.12 2.86 -5.97
C ASP A 274 9.55 4.30 -5.69
N VAL A 275 9.15 4.84 -4.53
CA VAL A 275 9.50 6.21 -4.11
C VAL A 275 11.01 6.37 -4.01
N SER A 276 11.73 5.36 -3.50
CA SER A 276 13.19 5.39 -3.40
C SER A 276 13.87 5.46 -4.78
N LEU A 277 13.44 4.63 -5.73
CA LEU A 277 13.97 4.60 -7.09
C LEU A 277 13.65 5.88 -7.86
N LEU A 278 12.37 6.27 -7.87
CA LEU A 278 11.91 7.45 -8.59
C LEU A 278 12.55 8.72 -8.04
N SER A 279 12.74 8.83 -6.71
CA SER A 279 13.44 9.97 -6.11
C SER A 279 14.90 10.08 -6.58
N LYS A 280 15.60 8.96 -6.81
CA LYS A 280 16.99 8.99 -7.33
C LYS A 280 17.00 9.47 -8.78
N ILE A 281 16.10 8.96 -9.60
CA ILE A 281 15.95 9.36 -11.01
C ILE A 281 15.63 10.84 -11.16
N LEU A 282 14.66 11.34 -10.40
CA LEU A 282 14.28 12.75 -10.45
C LEU A 282 15.46 13.65 -10.04
N LYS A 283 16.20 13.29 -8.98
CA LYS A 283 17.39 14.06 -8.58
C LYS A 283 18.43 14.13 -9.70
N THR A 284 18.78 13.00 -10.30
CA THR A 284 19.76 12.94 -11.39
C THR A 284 19.28 13.73 -12.61
N ALA A 285 18.02 13.55 -13.01
CA ALA A 285 17.45 14.21 -14.18
C ALA A 285 17.40 15.74 -14.01
N PHE A 286 16.93 16.23 -12.85
CA PHE A 286 16.80 17.68 -12.62
C PHE A 286 18.12 18.38 -12.24
N SER A 287 19.20 17.64 -11.97
CA SER A 287 20.57 18.18 -11.86
C SER A 287 21.33 18.21 -13.20
N SER A 288 20.80 17.60 -14.26
CA SER A 288 21.47 17.48 -15.55
C SER A 288 21.19 18.68 -16.47
N THR A 289 22.17 19.04 -17.29
CA THR A 289 22.01 20.01 -18.39
C THR A 289 21.08 19.50 -19.50
N THR A 290 20.84 18.18 -19.56
CA THR A 290 19.92 17.50 -20.50
C THR A 290 18.72 16.87 -19.79
N ALA A 291 18.10 17.62 -18.87
CA ALA A 291 17.07 17.13 -17.95
C ALA A 291 15.93 16.32 -18.60
N SER A 292 15.45 16.71 -19.79
CA SER A 292 14.35 15.99 -20.46
C SER A 292 14.75 14.59 -20.95
N LEU A 293 15.99 14.42 -21.45
CA LEU A 293 16.47 13.12 -21.91
C LEU A 293 16.77 12.21 -20.72
N ALA A 294 17.45 12.77 -19.71
CA ALA A 294 17.75 12.06 -18.47
C ALA A 294 16.47 11.64 -17.72
N LEU A 295 15.40 12.44 -17.76
CA LEU A 295 14.10 12.07 -17.21
C LEU A 295 13.46 10.92 -17.97
N SER A 296 13.43 10.99 -19.31
CA SER A 296 12.87 9.93 -20.16
C SER A 296 13.60 8.59 -19.95
N GLU A 297 14.93 8.63 -19.97
CA GLU A 297 15.79 7.46 -19.71
C GLU A 297 15.55 6.90 -18.31
N GLY A 298 15.60 7.76 -17.30
CA GLY A 298 15.45 7.34 -15.90
C GLY A 298 14.07 6.75 -15.60
N VAL A 299 12.99 7.36 -16.11
CA VAL A 299 11.63 6.80 -15.95
C VAL A 299 11.52 5.45 -16.65
N THR A 300 12.09 5.31 -17.85
CA THR A 300 12.11 4.04 -18.58
C THR A 300 12.86 2.95 -17.79
N GLN A 301 13.99 3.28 -17.16
CA GLN A 301 14.74 2.36 -16.30
C GLN A 301 13.97 1.97 -15.04
N TYR A 302 13.29 2.93 -14.40
CA TYR A 302 12.40 2.66 -13.27
C TYR A 302 11.29 1.69 -13.66
N GLU A 303 10.61 1.92 -14.77
CA GLU A 303 9.51 1.07 -15.24
C GLU A 303 9.99 -0.33 -15.64
N LYS A 304 11.19 -0.45 -16.22
CA LYS A 304 11.83 -1.74 -16.54
C LYS A 304 12.04 -2.62 -15.31
N GLU A 305 12.29 -2.04 -14.14
CA GLU A 305 12.38 -2.78 -12.87
C GLU A 305 11.02 -2.95 -12.20
N MET A 306 10.27 -1.86 -12.07
CA MET A 306 9.07 -1.80 -11.26
C MET A 306 7.93 -2.64 -11.86
N ILE A 307 7.78 -2.66 -13.19
CA ILE A 307 6.69 -3.42 -13.83
C ILE A 307 6.86 -4.94 -13.57
N PRO A 308 8.01 -5.59 -13.84
CA PRO A 308 8.19 -7.01 -13.54
C PRO A 308 8.07 -7.32 -12.04
N ARG A 309 8.59 -6.47 -11.16
CA ARG A 309 8.48 -6.65 -9.71
C ARG A 309 7.01 -6.57 -9.25
N GLY A 310 6.30 -5.52 -9.65
CA GLY A 310 4.89 -5.33 -9.34
C GLY A 310 4.01 -6.44 -9.90
N ALA A 311 4.22 -6.83 -11.15
CA ALA A 311 3.48 -7.92 -11.80
C ALA A 311 3.64 -9.24 -11.06
N GLU A 312 4.87 -9.57 -10.66
CA GLU A 312 5.16 -10.79 -9.92
C GLU A 312 4.51 -10.77 -8.54
N GLU A 313 4.68 -9.70 -7.78
CA GLU A 313 4.12 -9.63 -6.43
C GLU A 313 2.58 -9.63 -6.45
N VAL A 314 1.96 -9.00 -7.44
CA VAL A 314 0.50 -9.09 -7.63
C VAL A 314 0.07 -10.54 -7.85
N ARG A 315 0.76 -11.30 -8.72
CA ARG A 315 0.46 -12.73 -8.95
C ARG A 315 0.65 -13.54 -7.68
N CYS A 316 1.79 -13.40 -7.00
CA CYS A 316 2.05 -14.09 -5.73
C CYS A 316 0.99 -13.74 -4.67
N SER A 317 0.55 -12.48 -4.60
CA SER A 317 -0.47 -12.04 -3.64
C SER A 317 -1.86 -12.58 -3.95
N VAL A 318 -2.20 -12.72 -5.24
CA VAL A 318 -3.41 -13.40 -5.72
C VAL A 318 -3.37 -14.88 -5.35
N GLU A 319 -2.28 -15.57 -5.68
CA GLU A 319 -2.08 -16.99 -5.39
C GLU A 319 -2.13 -17.27 -3.89
N ASN A 320 -1.42 -16.48 -3.09
CA ASN A 320 -1.41 -16.64 -1.63
C ASN A 320 -2.78 -16.34 -1.02
N GLY A 321 -3.47 -15.32 -1.54
CA GLY A 321 -4.84 -15.01 -1.12
C GLY A 321 -5.80 -16.17 -1.40
N LEU A 322 -5.71 -16.84 -2.54
CA LEU A 322 -6.53 -18.03 -2.83
C LEU A 322 -6.10 -19.24 -1.98
N LEU A 323 -4.79 -19.43 -1.80
CA LEU A 323 -4.23 -20.52 -0.98
C LEU A 323 -4.72 -20.44 0.46
N LEU A 324 -4.70 -19.26 1.09
CA LEU A 324 -5.16 -19.05 2.48
C LEU A 324 -6.65 -19.35 2.70
N HIS A 325 -7.42 -19.59 1.64
CA HIS A 325 -8.83 -19.96 1.71
C HIS A 325 -9.11 -21.33 1.09
N ASP A 326 -8.07 -22.17 0.96
CA ASP A 326 -8.17 -23.57 0.54
C ASP A 326 -7.42 -24.43 1.56
N TRP A 327 -8.17 -25.05 2.48
CA TRP A 327 -7.58 -25.83 3.57
C TRP A 327 -6.63 -26.92 3.08
N LYS A 328 -6.95 -27.60 1.97
CA LYS A 328 -6.09 -28.66 1.43
C LYS A 328 -4.74 -28.08 1.01
N LYS A 329 -4.75 -26.95 0.29
CA LYS A 329 -3.51 -26.27 -0.13
C LYS A 329 -2.73 -25.69 1.04
N ILE A 330 -3.40 -25.17 2.07
CA ILE A 330 -2.74 -24.71 3.30
C ILE A 330 -1.96 -25.87 3.93
N GLN A 331 -2.57 -27.05 4.07
CA GLN A 331 -1.92 -28.23 4.65
C GLN A 331 -0.67 -28.67 3.86
N GLU A 332 -0.64 -28.36 2.57
CA GLU A 332 0.49 -28.65 1.70
C GLU A 332 1.59 -27.58 1.73
N SER A 333 1.29 -26.39 2.26
CA SER A 333 2.20 -25.25 2.25
C SER A 333 3.47 -25.51 3.07
N PRO A 334 4.62 -24.93 2.68
CA PRO A 334 5.85 -25.04 3.44
C PRO A 334 5.71 -24.55 4.89
N VAL A 335 4.97 -23.46 5.10
CA VAL A 335 4.71 -22.89 6.43
C VAL A 335 3.95 -23.87 7.31
N PHE A 336 2.95 -24.57 6.77
CA PHE A 336 2.17 -25.54 7.53
C PHE A 336 2.95 -26.83 7.81
N ARG A 337 3.73 -27.32 6.84
CA ARG A 337 4.50 -28.56 6.97
C ARG A 337 5.77 -28.41 7.79
N ARG A 338 6.40 -27.23 7.77
CA ARG A 338 7.76 -27.01 8.31
C ARG A 338 7.86 -25.85 9.30
N GLY A 339 6.79 -25.06 9.46
CA GLY A 339 6.81 -23.83 10.23
C GLY A 339 7.58 -22.70 9.54
N PHE A 340 7.60 -21.51 10.16
CA PHE A 340 8.60 -20.51 9.84
C PHE A 340 9.91 -20.91 10.54
N LYS A 341 11.00 -21.05 9.80
CA LYS A 341 12.33 -21.03 10.43
C LYS A 341 12.56 -19.60 10.94
N PRO A 342 12.95 -19.39 12.21
CA PRO A 342 13.38 -18.08 12.67
C PRO A 342 14.45 -17.54 11.72
N VAL A 343 14.29 -16.31 11.25
CA VAL A 343 15.36 -15.64 10.53
C VAL A 343 16.30 -15.11 11.61
N ASP A 344 17.44 -15.77 11.80
CA ASP A 344 18.44 -15.34 12.78
C ASP A 344 18.96 -13.93 12.42
N GLY A 345 18.42 -12.93 13.10
CA GLY A 345 18.79 -11.52 12.94
C GLY A 345 18.38 -10.62 14.12
N HIS A 346 17.71 -11.15 15.14
CA HIS A 346 17.25 -10.38 16.30
C HIS A 346 17.82 -10.81 17.66
N ASN A 347 18.62 -11.87 17.74
CA ASN A 347 19.35 -12.21 18.95
C ASN A 347 20.83 -12.36 18.61
N GLY A 348 21.69 -11.57 19.26
CA GLY A 348 23.15 -11.61 19.12
C GLY A 348 23.77 -12.88 19.73
N GLY A 349 23.43 -14.04 19.18
CA GLY A 349 23.94 -15.35 19.60
C GLY A 349 24.86 -15.97 18.55
N VAL A 350 25.96 -16.54 19.03
CA VAL A 350 27.13 -17.08 18.31
C VAL A 350 26.75 -18.06 17.18
N VAL A 351 27.37 -17.84 16.01
CA VAL A 351 27.24 -18.66 14.80
C VAL A 351 27.93 -20.02 14.97
N SER A 352 27.20 -21.13 14.79
CA SER A 352 27.83 -22.40 14.42
C SER A 352 28.00 -22.44 12.89
N ALA A 353 29.25 -22.50 12.44
CA ALA A 353 29.59 -22.65 11.02
C ALA A 353 29.08 -24.01 10.50
N GLY A 354 28.17 -24.01 9.52
CA GLY A 354 27.78 -25.26 8.85
C GLY A 354 26.43 -25.33 8.14
N ALA A 355 25.67 -24.24 7.94
CA ALA A 355 24.41 -24.31 7.18
C ALA A 355 24.38 -23.27 6.05
N GLU A 356 24.34 -23.76 4.81
CA GLU A 356 24.07 -22.93 3.62
C GLU A 356 22.69 -22.28 3.75
N LYS A 357 22.63 -20.95 3.59
CA LYS A 357 21.38 -20.19 3.54
C LYS A 357 20.70 -20.45 2.20
N GLU A 358 19.69 -21.31 2.16
CA GLU A 358 18.77 -21.39 1.01
C GLU A 358 17.93 -20.10 0.94
N THR A 359 18.37 -19.13 0.14
CA THR A 359 17.55 -18.00 -0.32
C THR A 359 16.40 -18.52 -1.18
N SER A 360 15.17 -18.06 -0.92
CA SER A 360 14.05 -18.41 -1.79
C SER A 360 14.29 -17.91 -3.21
N ASP A 361 13.75 -18.62 -4.21
CA ASP A 361 13.86 -18.21 -5.62
C ASP A 361 13.39 -16.78 -5.85
N HIS A 362 12.33 -16.37 -5.15
CA HIS A 362 11.85 -14.98 -5.15
C HIS A 362 12.90 -13.99 -4.62
N ALA A 363 13.55 -14.29 -3.50
CA ALA A 363 14.59 -13.43 -2.94
C ALA A 363 15.81 -13.34 -3.86
N ARG A 364 16.18 -14.45 -4.51
CA ARG A 364 17.28 -14.52 -5.48
C ARG A 364 17.00 -13.66 -6.72
N VAL A 365 15.83 -13.82 -7.33
CA VAL A 365 15.41 -13.02 -8.51
C VAL A 365 15.32 -11.53 -8.16
N GLN A 366 14.84 -11.17 -6.97
CA GLN A 366 14.81 -9.77 -6.53
C GLN A 366 16.22 -9.20 -6.32
N MET A 367 17.14 -9.97 -5.75
CA MET A 367 18.53 -9.56 -5.56
C MET A 367 19.26 -9.35 -6.89
N GLU A 368 19.03 -10.21 -7.88
CA GLU A 368 19.60 -10.07 -9.23
C GLU A 368 19.11 -8.79 -9.92
N ARG A 369 17.81 -8.49 -9.85
CA ARG A 369 17.22 -7.26 -10.40
C ARG A 369 17.74 -6.00 -9.69
N ASP A 370 17.86 -6.05 -8.37
CA ASP A 370 18.39 -4.94 -7.58
C ASP A 370 19.87 -4.65 -7.93
N ALA A 371 20.67 -5.69 -8.20
CA ALA A 371 22.05 -5.55 -8.63
C ALA A 371 22.18 -4.98 -10.05
N GLU A 372 21.36 -5.44 -11.00
CA GLU A 372 21.34 -4.93 -12.38
C GLU A 372 20.94 -3.44 -12.41
N LEU A 373 19.92 -3.06 -11.63
CA LEU A 373 19.50 -1.67 -11.54
C LEU A 373 20.54 -0.78 -10.83
N ALA A 374 21.19 -1.27 -9.77
CA ALA A 374 22.24 -0.53 -9.07
C ALA A 374 23.46 -0.26 -9.97
N SER A 375 23.87 -1.25 -10.78
CA SER A 375 24.93 -1.10 -11.78
C SER A 375 24.57 -0.03 -12.81
N THR A 376 23.35 -0.10 -13.35
CA THR A 376 22.85 0.85 -14.36
C THR A 376 22.79 2.28 -13.83
N LEU A 377 22.28 2.47 -12.61
CA LEU A 377 22.21 3.79 -11.97
C LEU A 377 23.60 4.36 -11.62
N ALA A 378 24.62 3.51 -11.46
CA ALA A 378 26.00 3.96 -11.25
C ALA A 378 26.64 4.45 -12.56
N THR A 379 26.33 3.82 -13.70
CA THR A 379 26.83 4.24 -15.02
C THR A 379 26.25 5.58 -15.48
N VAL A 380 25.03 5.94 -15.07
CA VAL A 380 24.43 7.26 -15.39
C VAL A 380 25.07 8.41 -14.59
N ARG A 381 25.90 8.11 -13.58
CA ARG A 381 26.65 9.11 -12.80
C ARG A 381 28.03 9.45 -13.37
N SER A 382 28.56 8.67 -14.30
CA SER A 382 29.82 8.92 -15.02
C SER A 382 29.55 9.54 -16.37
#